data_AF-A0A8X7YUM2-F1
#
_entry.id   AF-A0A8X7YUM2-F1
#
_cell.length_a   1.000
_cell.length_b   1.000
_cell.length_c   1.000
_cell.angle_alpha   90.00
_cell.angle_beta   90.00
_cell.angle_gamma   90.00
#
_symmetry.space_group_name_H-M   'P 1'
#
loop_
_entity.id
_entity.type
_entity.pdbx_description
1 polymer ?
#
loop_
_entity_poly.entity_id
_entity_poly.type
_entity_poly.pdbx_seq_one_letter_code
_entity_poly.pdbx_strand_id
1 'polypeptide(L)'
;MVVASPTQIHGEKLLAIELPVIDLSGERSMVSNLIVKACEEYGFFKVRNHGVPHDIIARMENESSNFFAKTFDEKQKAGLANSFGYGCKNIGFNGDTGEVEYLLFNTNPLSIAERSKTISNDPTEFRQVLTPFILL
;
A
#
# COMPACT_ATOMS: atom_id res chain seq x y z
N MET A 1 22.32 27.64 27.32
CA MET A 1 21.29 27.96 26.30
C MET A 1 21.99 28.00 24.95
N VAL A 2 21.73 27.02 24.08
CA VAL A 2 22.28 27.00 22.72
C VAL A 2 21.12 27.27 21.78
N VAL A 3 21.15 28.44 21.14
CA VAL A 3 20.21 28.84 20.11
C VAL A 3 20.65 28.17 18.82
N ALA A 4 19.84 27.28 18.27
CA ALA A 4 20.06 26.73 16.94
C ALA A 4 19.80 27.84 15.90
N SER A 5 20.77 28.04 15.02
CA SER A 5 20.66 28.89 13.84
C SER A 5 19.59 28.33 12.89
N PRO A 6 18.75 29.18 12.26
CA PRO A 6 17.82 28.71 11.24
C PRO A 6 18.61 28.39 9.97
N THR A 7 18.96 27.12 9.79
CA THR A 7 19.43 26.65 8.49
C THR A 7 18.26 26.80 7.53
N GLN A 8 18.38 27.71 6.56
CA GLN A 8 17.44 27.83 5.46
C GLN A 8 17.35 26.46 4.78
N ILE A 9 16.21 25.79 4.95
CA ILE A 9 15.81 24.71 4.06
C ILE A 9 15.61 25.41 2.72
N HIS A 10 16.61 25.29 1.86
CA HIS A 10 16.54 25.70 0.47
C HIS A 10 15.26 25.07 -0.06
N GLY A 11 14.26 25.89 -0.40
CA GLY A 11 13.02 25.40 -0.96
C GLY A 11 13.36 24.66 -2.24
N GLU A 12 13.45 23.34 -2.16
CA GLU A 12 13.55 22.47 -3.32
C GLU A 12 12.32 22.77 -4.15
N LYS A 13 12.52 23.50 -5.24
CA LYS A 13 11.49 23.72 -6.24
C LYS A 13 11.18 22.33 -6.79
N LEU A 14 10.11 21.71 -6.28
CA LEU A 14 9.57 20.46 -6.79
C LEU A 14 9.35 20.64 -8.29
N LEU A 15 10.27 20.12 -9.10
CA LEU A 15 10.06 20.02 -10.53
C LEU A 15 8.99 18.94 -10.70
N ALA A 16 7.85 19.34 -11.27
CA ALA A 16 6.81 18.39 -11.64
C ALA A 16 7.37 17.49 -12.75
N ILE A 17 7.89 16.34 -12.36
CA ILE A 17 8.25 15.27 -13.29
C ILE A 17 6.94 14.62 -13.71
N GLU A 18 6.63 14.69 -15.00
CA GLU A 18 5.54 13.92 -15.56
C GLU A 18 5.95 12.45 -15.63
N LEU A 19 5.40 11.64 -14.72
CA LEU A 19 5.68 10.20 -14.67
C LEU A 19 5.03 9.49 -15.86
N PRO A 20 5.69 8.46 -16.44
CA PRO A 20 5.09 7.67 -17.50
C PRO A 20 3.77 7.05 -17.04
N VAL A 21 2.73 7.16 -17.88
CA VAL A 21 1.44 6.48 -17.69
C VAL A 21 1.28 5.44 -18.79
N ILE A 22 1.21 4.16 -18.41
CA ILE A 22 1.12 3.03 -19.33
C ILE A 22 -0.32 2.50 -19.35
N ASP A 23 -0.85 2.36 -20.55
CA ASP A 23 -2.18 1.85 -20.81
C ASP A 23 -2.13 0.35 -21.18
N LEU A 24 -2.63 -0.52 -20.30
CA LEU A 24 -2.55 -1.97 -20.53
C LEU A 24 -3.57 -2.49 -21.55
N SER A 25 -4.52 -1.68 -22.03
CA SER A 25 -5.41 -2.10 -23.11
C SER A 25 -4.77 -2.01 -24.50
N GLY A 26 -3.52 -1.56 -24.59
CA GLY A 26 -2.76 -1.46 -25.84
C GLY A 26 -2.28 -2.81 -26.39
N GLU A 27 -1.68 -2.77 -27.59
CA GLU A 27 -1.05 -3.95 -28.18
C GLU A 27 0.13 -4.40 -27.31
N ARG A 28 0.23 -5.71 -27.05
CA ARG A 28 1.15 -6.29 -26.05
C ARG A 28 2.60 -5.92 -26.28
N SER A 29 3.09 -5.94 -27.52
CA SER A 29 4.48 -5.60 -27.84
C SER A 29 4.77 -4.11 -27.57
N MET A 30 3.85 -3.22 -27.93
CA MET A 30 3.97 -1.79 -27.63
C MET A 30 3.97 -1.53 -26.11
N VAL A 31 3.02 -2.12 -25.38
CA VAL A 31 2.94 -1.97 -23.92
C VAL A 31 4.20 -2.48 -23.23
N SER A 32 4.71 -3.64 -23.65
CA SER A 32 5.96 -4.20 -23.11
C SER A 32 7.15 -3.26 -23.32
N ASN A 33 7.28 -2.67 -24.51
CA ASN A 33 8.36 -1.72 -24.81
C ASN A 33 8.26 -0.44 -23.96
N LEU A 34 7.04 0.06 -23.74
CA LEU A 34 6.81 1.21 -22.86
C LEU A 34 7.19 0.90 -21.40
N ILE A 35 6.88 -0.30 -20.91
CA ILE A 35 7.25 -0.75 -19.56
C ILE A 35 8.77 -0.81 -19.42
N VAL A 36 9.47 -1.46 -20.36
CA VAL A 36 10.94 -1.54 -20.35
C VAL A 36 11.56 -0.15 -20.32
N LYS A 37 11.11 0.74 -21.21
CA LYS A 37 11.62 2.11 -21.28
C LYS A 37 11.38 2.88 -19.96
N ALA A 38 10.19 2.77 -19.37
CA ALA A 38 9.89 3.43 -18.10
C ALA A 38 10.73 2.87 -16.94
N CYS A 39 10.99 1.56 -16.92
CA CYS A 39 11.91 0.94 -15.96
C CYS A 39 13.34 1.44 -16.11
N GLU A 40 13.84 1.57 -17.34
CA GLU A 40 15.22 2.03 -17.64
C GLU A 40 15.42 3.52 -17.32
N GLU A 41 14.45 4.36 -17.68
CA GLU A 41 14.58 5.82 -17.54
C GLU A 41 14.16 6.34 -16.16
N TYR A 42 13.15 5.72 -15.53
CA TYR A 42 12.54 6.23 -14.28
C TYR A 42 12.56 5.23 -13.13
N GLY A 43 12.57 3.93 -13.41
CA GLY A 43 12.33 2.88 -12.40
C GLY A 43 10.92 2.87 -11.81
N PHE A 44 10.00 3.68 -12.34
CA PHE A 44 8.64 3.86 -11.84
C PHE A 44 7.69 4.33 -12.95
N PHE A 45 6.42 3.91 -12.91
CA PHE A 45 5.37 4.34 -13.83
C PHE A 45 3.99 4.13 -13.21
N LYS A 46 2.99 4.87 -13.69
CA LYS A 46 1.58 4.64 -13.39
C LYS A 46 0.97 3.72 -14.43
N VAL A 47 0.04 2.87 -14.01
CA VAL A 47 -0.75 2.02 -14.91
C VAL A 47 -2.21 2.50 -14.96
N ARG A 48 -2.83 2.43 -16.13
CA ARG A 48 -4.28 2.57 -16.32
C ARG A 48 -4.83 1.40 -17.15
N ASN A 49 -6.15 1.23 -17.12
CA ASN A 49 -6.85 0.12 -17.80
C ASN A 49 -6.28 -1.26 -17.44
N HIS A 50 -5.93 -1.45 -16.16
CA HIS A 50 -5.32 -2.68 -15.64
C HIS A 50 -6.31 -3.85 -15.50
N GLY A 51 -7.60 -3.64 -15.73
CA GLY A 51 -8.62 -4.70 -15.68
C GLY A 51 -9.16 -5.02 -14.28
N VAL A 52 -8.48 -4.59 -13.20
CA VAL A 52 -9.04 -4.67 -11.84
C VAL A 52 -10.35 -3.86 -11.73
N PRO A 53 -11.48 -4.49 -11.36
CA PRO A 53 -12.77 -3.81 -11.23
C PRO A 53 -12.76 -2.70 -10.16
N HIS A 54 -13.38 -1.56 -10.46
CA HIS A 54 -13.43 -0.42 -9.54
C HIS A 54 -14.20 -0.70 -8.25
N ASP A 55 -15.20 -1.58 -8.28
CA ASP A 55 -15.96 -1.98 -7.09
C ASP A 55 -15.11 -2.76 -6.08
N ILE A 56 -14.19 -3.61 -6.57
CA ILE A 56 -13.23 -4.34 -5.71
C ILE A 56 -12.26 -3.35 -5.05
N ILE A 57 -11.75 -2.38 -5.81
CA ILE A 57 -10.87 -1.32 -5.27
C ILE A 57 -11.61 -0.54 -4.18
N ALA A 58 -12.81 -0.05 -4.46
CA ALA A 58 -13.60 0.75 -3.51
C ALA A 58 -13.96 -0.04 -2.23
N ARG A 59 -14.33 -1.32 -2.36
CA ARG A 59 -14.59 -2.19 -1.20
C ARG A 59 -13.32 -2.41 -0.37
N MET A 60 -12.17 -2.58 -1.01
CA MET A 60 -10.90 -2.77 -0.31
C MET A 60 -10.49 -1.50 0.45
N GLU A 61 -10.65 -0.33 -0.18
CA GLU A 61 -10.43 0.97 0.47
C GLU A 61 -11.37 1.17 1.66
N ASN A 62 -12.64 0.76 1.55
CA ASN A 62 -13.61 0.81 2.64
C ASN A 62 -13.22 -0.11 3.81
N GLU A 63 -12.86 -1.37 3.53
CA GLU A 63 -12.38 -2.31 4.57
C GLU A 63 -11.13 -1.79 5.28
N SER A 64 -10.19 -1.21 4.53
CA SER A 64 -8.99 -0.56 5.07
C SER A 64 -9.35 0.63 5.97
N SER A 65 -10.21 1.52 5.49
CA SER A 65 -10.66 2.70 6.23
C SER A 65 -11.36 2.31 7.54
N ASN A 66 -12.24 1.30 7.48
CA ASN A 66 -12.94 0.77 8.64
C ASN A 66 -11.98 0.19 9.68
N PHE A 67 -10.92 -0.49 9.26
CA PHE A 67 -9.90 -1.00 10.19
C PHE A 67 -9.13 0.15 10.85
N PHE A 68 -8.62 1.11 10.08
CA PHE A 68 -7.77 2.18 10.63
C PHE A 68 -8.54 3.18 11.50
N ALA A 69 -9.87 3.29 11.32
CA ALA A 69 -10.77 4.03 12.20
C ALA A 69 -10.98 3.39 13.59
N LYS A 70 -10.61 2.12 13.79
CA LYS A 70 -10.68 1.45 15.09
C LYS A 70 -9.75 2.09 16.11
N THR A 71 -10.03 1.87 17.39
CA THR A 71 -9.15 2.32 18.47
C THR A 71 -7.78 1.66 18.37
N PHE A 72 -6.75 2.32 18.91
CA PHE A 72 -5.40 1.76 18.91
C PHE A 72 -5.33 0.35 19.53
N ASP A 73 -6.05 0.12 20.62
CA ASP A 73 -6.08 -1.18 21.30
C ASP A 73 -6.74 -2.28 20.46
N GLU A 74 -7.76 -1.93 19.68
CA GLU A 74 -8.37 -2.87 18.72
C GLU A 74 -7.43 -3.17 17.56
N LYS A 75 -6.74 -2.16 17.02
CA LYS A 75 -5.75 -2.34 15.95
C LYS A 75 -4.56 -3.20 16.40
N GLN A 76 -4.10 -3.02 17.64
CA GLN A 76 -3.02 -3.84 18.21
C GLN A 76 -3.33 -5.34 18.20
N LYS A 77 -4.59 -5.74 18.36
CA LYS A 77 -4.99 -7.17 18.32
C LYS A 77 -4.63 -7.83 16.98
N ALA A 78 -4.51 -7.06 15.90
CA ALA A 78 -4.10 -7.55 14.59
C ALA A 78 -2.57 -7.71 14.41
N GLY A 79 -1.74 -7.25 15.37
CA GLY A 79 -0.27 -7.30 15.28
C GLY A 79 0.40 -8.44 16.07
N LEU A 80 -0.34 -9.22 16.87
CA LEU A 80 0.20 -9.90 18.05
C LEU A 80 0.99 -11.22 17.86
N ALA A 81 1.44 -11.62 16.67
CA ALA A 81 2.08 -12.96 16.59
C ALA A 81 3.23 -13.17 15.58
N ASN A 82 3.47 -12.28 14.61
CA ASN A 82 4.44 -12.57 13.54
C ASN A 82 4.88 -11.26 12.86
N SER A 83 5.86 -11.33 11.95
CA SER A 83 6.26 -10.24 11.04
C SER A 83 5.15 -9.75 10.08
N PHE A 84 3.89 -10.11 10.31
CA PHE A 84 2.71 -9.77 9.51
C PHE A 84 1.57 -9.36 10.45
N GLY A 85 0.88 -8.26 10.15
CA GLY A 85 -0.18 -7.69 10.96
C GLY A 85 -0.14 -6.16 10.98
N TYR A 86 -0.78 -5.57 11.98
CA TYR A 86 -0.76 -4.14 12.22
C TYR A 86 0.61 -3.65 12.71
N GLY A 87 1.12 -2.59 12.08
CA GLY A 87 2.29 -1.85 12.49
C GLY A 87 1.98 -0.35 12.63
N CYS A 88 2.68 0.30 13.56
CA CYS A 88 2.54 1.72 13.83
C CYS A 88 3.92 2.33 14.07
N LYS A 89 4.25 3.33 13.26
CA LYS A 89 5.51 4.09 13.22
C LYS A 89 6.76 3.30 12.86
N ASN A 90 7.06 2.22 13.57
CA ASN A 90 8.27 1.43 13.35
C ASN A 90 8.19 0.73 11.99
N ILE A 91 9.28 0.77 11.23
CA ILE A 91 9.42 0.12 9.93
C ILE A 91 10.61 -0.84 9.99
N GLY A 92 10.37 -2.11 9.72
CA GLY A 92 11.42 -3.14 9.83
C GLY A 92 11.93 -3.33 11.26
N PHE A 93 13.19 -3.78 11.40
CA PHE A 93 13.78 -4.18 12.69
C PHE A 93 14.98 -3.32 13.12
N ASN A 94 15.39 -2.35 12.30
CA ASN A 94 16.65 -1.60 12.49
C ASN A 94 16.44 -0.18 13.05
N GLY A 95 15.26 0.10 13.60
CA GLY A 95 14.95 1.40 14.21
C GLY A 95 14.45 2.47 13.24
N ASP A 96 14.20 2.13 11.97
CA ASP A 96 13.53 3.02 11.04
C ASP A 96 12.12 3.33 11.54
N THR A 97 11.72 4.60 11.45
CA THR A 97 10.38 5.06 11.86
C THR A 97 9.80 6.03 10.85
N GLY A 98 8.48 6.08 10.75
CA GLY A 98 7.75 7.05 9.95
C GLY A 98 6.42 7.42 10.61
N GLU A 99 5.81 8.52 10.18
CA GLU A 99 4.45 8.88 10.63
C GLU A 99 3.43 8.12 9.79
N VAL A 100 3.36 6.81 10.02
CA VAL A 100 2.53 5.87 9.26
C VAL A 100 2.01 4.76 10.16
N GLU A 101 0.81 4.29 9.85
CA GLU A 101 0.29 3.01 10.29
C GLU A 101 0.02 2.13 9.08
N TYR A 102 0.18 0.81 9.23
CA TYR A 102 0.09 -0.11 8.11
C TYR A 102 -0.39 -1.49 8.53
N LEU A 103 -0.85 -2.26 7.54
CA LEU A 103 -1.13 -3.68 7.66
C LEU A 103 -0.21 -4.43 6.70
N LEU A 104 0.56 -5.38 7.23
CA LEU A 104 1.44 -6.24 6.44
C LEU A 104 0.86 -7.65 6.34
N PHE A 105 0.62 -8.12 5.13
CA PHE A 105 -0.04 -9.41 4.87
C PHE A 105 0.86 -10.39 4.13
N ASN A 106 0.61 -11.68 4.38
CA ASN A 106 1.04 -12.75 3.49
C ASN A 106 -0.10 -13.01 2.49
N THR A 107 0.21 -13.15 1.20
CA THR A 107 -0.78 -13.33 0.12
C THR A 107 -1.33 -14.75 0.02
N ASN A 108 -0.85 -15.68 0.85
CA ASN A 108 -1.40 -17.03 0.96
C ASN A 108 -2.86 -16.98 1.47
N PRO A 109 -3.82 -17.63 0.80
CA PRO A 109 -5.24 -17.57 1.18
C PRO A 109 -5.54 -18.03 2.62
N LEU A 110 -4.81 -19.00 3.16
CA LEU A 110 -4.98 -19.47 4.54
C LEU A 110 -4.50 -18.40 5.54
N SER A 111 -3.37 -17.77 5.26
CA SER A 111 -2.85 -16.65 6.06
C SER A 111 -3.81 -15.47 6.07
N ILE A 112 -4.37 -15.13 4.91
CA ILE A 112 -5.40 -14.09 4.79
C ILE A 112 -6.63 -14.46 5.62
N ALA A 113 -7.08 -15.73 5.55
CA ALA A 113 -8.25 -16.17 6.28
C ALA A 113 -8.09 -16.09 7.79
N GLU A 114 -6.93 -16.48 8.32
CA GLU A 114 -6.67 -16.34 9.76
C GLU A 114 -6.57 -14.87 10.18
N ARG A 115 -5.90 -14.02 9.39
CA ARG A 115 -5.74 -12.59 9.70
C ARG A 115 -7.05 -11.81 9.58
N SER A 116 -7.94 -12.19 8.68
CA SER A 116 -9.23 -11.51 8.49
C SER A 116 -10.06 -11.47 9.78
N LYS A 117 -9.91 -12.47 10.66
CA LYS A 117 -10.63 -12.58 11.94
C LYS A 117 -10.30 -11.47 12.94
N THR A 118 -9.09 -10.92 12.88
CA THR A 118 -8.65 -9.85 13.80
C THR A 118 -8.71 -8.46 13.17
N ILE A 119 -8.71 -8.40 11.84
CA ILE A 119 -8.67 -7.15 11.08
C ILE A 119 -10.09 -6.66 10.78
N SER A 120 -10.93 -7.49 10.17
CA SER A 120 -12.28 -7.08 9.79
C SER A 120 -13.32 -7.47 10.84
N ASN A 121 -14.38 -6.66 10.90
CA ASN A 121 -15.59 -7.03 11.62
C ASN A 121 -16.42 -8.06 10.85
N ASP A 122 -16.21 -8.17 9.53
CA ASP A 122 -16.72 -9.24 8.67
C ASP A 122 -15.54 -9.95 7.96
N PRO A 123 -14.98 -11.00 8.59
CA PRO A 123 -13.87 -11.75 8.00
C PRO A 123 -14.20 -12.43 6.67
N THR A 124 -15.48 -12.65 6.36
CA THR A 124 -15.87 -13.27 5.08
C THR A 124 -15.84 -12.24 3.97
N GLU A 125 -16.43 -11.06 4.20
CA GLU A 125 -16.37 -9.93 3.27
C GLU A 125 -14.92 -9.53 2.97
N PHE A 126 -14.09 -9.36 4.03
CA PHE A 126 -12.68 -9.00 3.86
C PHE A 126 -11.92 -9.97 2.95
N ARG A 127 -12.13 -11.28 3.11
CA ARG A 127 -11.49 -12.30 2.25
C ARG A 127 -11.96 -12.21 0.81
N GLN A 128 -13.26 -12.01 0.60
CA GLN A 128 -13.88 -11.91 -0.72
C GLN A 128 -13.42 -10.67 -1.48
N VAL A 129 -13.03 -9.61 -0.78
CA VAL A 129 -12.49 -8.38 -1.38
C VAL A 129 -10.98 -8.48 -1.58
N LEU A 130 -10.23 -8.89 -0.56
CA LEU A 130 -8.77 -8.89 -0.59
C LEU A 130 -8.19 -9.92 -1.58
N THR A 131 -8.82 -11.10 -1.69
CA THR A 131 -8.35 -12.17 -2.57
C THR A 131 -8.35 -11.76 -4.05
N PRO A 132 -9.47 -11.28 -4.64
CA PRO A 132 -9.45 -10.79 -6.02
C PRO A 132 -8.60 -9.53 -6.17
N PHE A 133 -8.51 -8.67 -5.16
CA PHE A 133 -7.63 -7.50 -5.22
C PHE A 133 -6.14 -7.85 -5.35
N ILE A 134 -5.70 -8.98 -4.77
CA ILE A 134 -4.30 -9.44 -4.84
C ILE A 134 -4.02 -10.30 -6.09
N LEU A 135 -5.01 -11.07 -6.57
CA LEU A 135 -4.81 -12.09 -7.60
C LEU A 135 -5.17 -11.66 -9.03
N LEU A 136 -5.79 -10.48 -9.21
CA LEU A 136 -6.12 -9.90 -10.51
C LEU A 136 -5.03 -8.93 -10.97
#